data_AF-R0KM55-F1
#
_entry.id   AF-R0KM55-F1
#
_cell.length_a   1.000
_cell.length_b   1.000
_cell.length_c   1.000
_cell.angle_alpha   90.00
_cell.angle_beta   90.00
_cell.angle_gamma   90.00
#
_symmetry.space_group_name_H-M   'P 1'
#
loop_
_entity.id
_entity.type
_entity.pdbx_description
1 polymer ?
#
loop_
_entity_poly.entity_id
_entity_poly.type
_entity_poly.pdbx_seq_one_letter_code
_entity_poly.pdbx_strand_id
1 'polypeptide(L)'
;MNDIVYEAALGLLKLFYSNNESQTKRNKLQTSVLHSMFDITNYPSSSTQIDLSILLKMQIKSVKIWFQNARQQRRKKMSFKREKETGPYEMVDVPIPLILEKIREINKQQ
;
A
#
# COMPACT_ATOMS: atom_id res chain seq x y z
N MET A 1 8.96 -13.48 16.57
CA MET A 1 10.35 -13.04 16.86
C MET A 1 10.95 -12.16 15.75
N ASN A 2 10.33 -12.09 14.56
CA ASN A 2 10.86 -11.30 13.43
C ASN A 2 10.26 -9.89 13.28
N ASP A 3 9.10 -9.61 13.87
CA ASP A 3 8.41 -8.32 13.71
C ASP A 3 9.24 -7.14 14.21
N ILE A 4 9.88 -7.28 15.37
CA ILE A 4 10.77 -6.25 15.96
C ILE A 4 11.91 -5.91 14.99
N VAL A 5 12.45 -6.90 14.28
CA VAL A 5 13.55 -6.70 13.33
C VAL A 5 13.05 -5.97 12.07
N TYR A 6 11.86 -6.30 11.56
CA TYR A 6 11.27 -5.61 10.42
C TYR A 6 10.92 -4.15 10.72
N GLU A 7 10.33 -3.90 11.90
CA GLU A 7 10.02 -2.54 12.38
C GLU A 7 11.30 -1.71 12.55
N ALA A 8 12.34 -2.28 13.16
CA ALA A 8 13.62 -1.61 13.31
C ALA A 8 14.29 -1.30 11.97
N ALA A 9 14.26 -2.24 11.01
CA ALA A 9 14.82 -2.04 9.68
C ALA A 9 14.07 -0.96 8.89
N LEU A 10 12.73 -0.92 8.96
CA LEU A 10 11.93 0.14 8.35
C LEU A 10 12.15 1.49 9.00
N GLY A 11 12.30 1.54 10.33
CA GLY A 11 12.67 2.74 11.06
C GLY A 11 13.98 3.34 10.55
N LEU A 12 15.01 2.51 10.36
CA LEU A 12 16.28 2.94 9.77
C LEU A 12 16.10 3.45 8.34
N LEU A 13 15.40 2.71 7.48
CA LEU A 13 15.12 3.13 6.10
C LEU A 13 14.36 4.46 6.04
N LYS A 14 13.42 4.71 6.96
CA LYS A 14 12.67 5.96 7.06
C LYS A 14 13.57 7.17 7.30
N LEU A 15 14.62 7.02 8.11
CA LEU A 15 15.63 8.08 8.32
C LEU A 15 16.39 8.41 7.03
N PHE A 16 16.67 7.40 6.20
CA PHE A 16 17.37 7.59 4.91
C PHE A 16 16.44 8.03 3.77
N TYR A 17 15.11 7.86 3.91
CA TYR A 17 14.12 8.11 2.85
C TYR A 17 13.73 9.59 2.67
N SER A 18 14.26 10.50 3.49
CA SER A 18 13.78 11.89 3.57
C SER A 18 14.01 12.75 2.32
N ASN A 19 14.78 12.31 1.31
CA ASN A 19 15.24 13.19 0.22
C ASN A 19 15.12 12.65 -1.22
N ASN A 20 14.51 11.49 -1.48
CA ASN A 20 14.46 10.95 -2.85
C ASN A 20 13.11 11.20 -3.53
N GLU A 21 12.91 12.45 -3.94
CA GLU A 21 11.88 12.87 -4.88
C GLU A 21 12.27 12.50 -6.30
N SER A 22 11.75 11.39 -6.81
CA SER A 22 11.68 11.21 -8.27
C SER A 22 10.35 10.57 -8.63
N GLN A 23 9.45 11.40 -9.17
CA GLN A 23 8.22 10.99 -9.86
C GLN A 23 8.60 10.18 -11.11
N THR A 24 8.95 8.91 -10.93
CA THR A 24 9.12 7.97 -12.03
C THR A 24 7.79 7.26 -12.29
N LYS A 25 7.50 7.02 -13.56
CA LYS A 25 6.31 6.28 -14.02
C LYS A 25 6.21 4.96 -13.24
N ARG A 26 5.06 4.70 -12.62
CA ARG A 26 4.81 3.49 -11.80
C ARG A 26 5.18 2.22 -12.56
N ASN A 27 6.03 1.39 -11.95
CA ASN A 27 6.38 0.07 -12.45
C ASN A 27 5.20 -0.92 -12.27
N LYS A 28 5.14 -1.96 -13.11
CA LYS A 28 4.16 -3.06 -13.00
C LYS A 28 4.18 -3.69 -11.61
N LEU A 29 5.37 -3.94 -11.05
CA LEU A 29 5.55 -4.45 -9.69
C LEU A 29 4.80 -3.60 -8.65
N GLN A 30 5.06 -2.29 -8.63
CA GLN A 30 4.45 -1.35 -7.68
C GLN A 30 2.93 -1.38 -7.78
N THR A 31 2.40 -1.43 -9.00
CA THR A 31 0.96 -1.45 -9.25
C THR A 31 0.33 -2.78 -8.80
N SER A 32 0.98 -3.92 -9.07
CA SER A 32 0.51 -5.24 -8.62
C SER A 32 0.49 -5.36 -7.10
N VAL A 33 1.51 -4.85 -6.40
CA VAL A 33 1.55 -4.87 -4.93
C VAL A 33 0.44 -4.01 -4.36
N LEU A 34 0.22 -2.81 -4.90
CA LEU A 34 -0.86 -1.94 -4.46
C LEU A 34 -2.25 -2.60 -4.66
N HIS A 35 -2.46 -3.32 -5.76
CA HIS A 35 -3.67 -4.11 -5.97
C HIS A 35 -3.83 -5.24 -4.94
N SER A 36 -2.79 -6.04 -4.73
CA SER A 36 -2.83 -7.11 -3.73
C SER A 36 -3.09 -6.57 -2.32
N MET A 37 -2.57 -5.38 -1.99
CA MET A 37 -2.85 -4.71 -0.72
C MET A 37 -4.27 -4.16 -0.63
N PHE A 38 -4.83 -3.68 -1.74
CA PHE A 38 -6.21 -3.22 -1.80
C PHE A 38 -7.21 -4.35 -1.56
N ASP A 39 -6.89 -5.57 -2.00
CA ASP A 39 -7.71 -6.75 -1.74
C ASP A 39 -7.71 -7.16 -0.26
N ILE A 40 -6.65 -6.81 0.49
CA ILE A 40 -6.56 -7.00 1.94
C ILE A 40 -7.31 -5.88 2.69
N THR A 41 -7.02 -4.62 2.33
CA THR A 41 -7.69 -3.45 2.91
C THR A 41 -7.82 -2.30 1.93
N ASN A 42 -9.05 -1.79 1.79
CA ASN A 42 -9.34 -0.61 0.99
C ASN A 42 -8.92 0.70 1.70
N TYR A 43 -8.65 0.63 3.00
CA TYR A 43 -8.41 1.76 3.90
C TYR A 43 -7.16 1.49 4.75
N PRO A 44 -5.96 1.48 4.15
CA PRO A 44 -4.72 1.33 4.92
C PRO A 44 -4.52 2.52 5.86
N SER A 45 -4.02 2.27 7.06
CA SER A 45 -3.64 3.30 8.03
C SER A 45 -2.55 4.24 7.51
N SER A 46 -2.33 5.35 8.22
CA SER A 46 -1.20 6.24 7.94
C SER A 46 0.15 5.53 8.08
N SER A 47 0.29 4.60 9.03
CA SER A 47 1.52 3.82 9.20
C SER A 47 1.75 2.92 7.99
N THR A 48 0.76 2.11 7.63
CA THR A 48 0.83 1.23 6.46
C THR A 48 1.08 2.00 5.16
N GLN A 49 0.53 3.21 5.01
CA GLN A 49 0.82 4.06 3.85
C GLN A 49 2.29 4.49 3.81
N ILE A 50 2.90 4.79 4.97
CA ILE A 50 4.35 5.07 5.08
C ILE A 50 5.15 3.81 4.72
N ASP A 51 4.79 2.65 5.27
CA ASP A 51 5.53 1.41 5.04
C ASP A 51 5.50 1.03 3.55
N LEU A 52 4.34 1.11 2.91
CA LEU A 52 4.22 0.91 1.46
C LEU A 52 5.05 1.91 0.66
N SER A 53 5.12 3.17 1.11
CA SER A 53 5.91 4.20 0.44
C SER A 53 7.40 3.88 0.47
N ILE A 54 7.91 3.39 1.61
CA ILE A 54 9.32 3.02 1.78
C ILE A 54 9.61 1.75 0.97
N LEU A 55 8.80 0.70 1.14
CA LEU A 55 9.03 -0.61 0.52
C LEU A 55 8.90 -0.57 -1.00
N LEU A 56 7.96 0.21 -1.55
CA LEU A 56 7.76 0.36 -2.99
C LEU A 56 8.61 1.48 -3.60
N LYS A 57 9.38 2.21 -2.79
CA LYS A 57 10.15 3.38 -3.21
C LYS A 57 9.28 4.43 -3.90
N MET A 58 8.13 4.75 -3.30
CA MET A 58 7.15 5.69 -3.81
C MET A 58 6.93 6.84 -2.83
N GLN A 59 6.48 8.00 -3.32
CA GLN A 59 6.02 9.05 -2.44
C GLN A 59 4.74 8.61 -1.70
N ILE A 60 4.63 8.90 -0.41
CA ILE A 60 3.43 8.61 0.39
C ILE A 60 2.17 9.23 -0.22
N LYS A 61 2.28 10.45 -0.77
CA LYS A 61 1.21 11.11 -1.50
C LYS A 61 0.71 10.28 -2.68
N SER A 62 1.61 9.63 -3.42
CA SER A 62 1.26 8.75 -4.54
C SER A 62 0.53 7.49 -4.07
N VAL A 63 0.94 6.89 -2.94
CA VAL A 63 0.22 5.76 -2.33
C VAL A 63 -1.19 6.20 -1.93
N LYS A 64 -1.32 7.30 -1.20
CA LYS A 64 -2.62 7.86 -0.76
C LYS A 64 -3.56 8.13 -1.93
N ILE A 65 -3.07 8.82 -2.97
CA ILE A 65 -3.86 9.12 -4.18
C ILE A 65 -4.26 7.82 -4.90
N TRP A 66 -3.36 6.84 -4.97
CA TRP A 66 -3.66 5.55 -5.60
C TRP A 66 -4.83 4.85 -4.90
N PHE A 67 -4.82 4.75 -3.57
CA PHE A 67 -5.92 4.13 -2.81
C PHE A 67 -7.22 4.91 -2.94
N GLN A 68 -7.16 6.25 -2.98
CA GLN A 68 -8.34 7.08 -3.25
C GLN A 68 -8.93 6.79 -4.63
N ASN A 69 -8.09 6.73 -5.67
CA ASN A 69 -8.51 6.45 -7.04
C ASN A 69 -9.05 5.02 -7.20
N ALA A 70 -8.41 4.04 -6.55
CA ALA A 70 -8.87 2.65 -6.54
C ALA A 70 -10.28 2.52 -5.93
N ARG A 71 -10.52 3.17 -4.78
CA ARG A 71 -11.87 3.23 -4.18
C ARG A 71 -12.87 3.93 -5.08
N GLN A 72 -12.50 5.05 -5.70
CA GLN A 72 -13.38 5.74 -6.65
C GLN A 72 -13.74 4.83 -7.84
N GLN A 73 -12.77 4.10 -8.39
CA GLN A 73 -13.02 3.16 -9.49
C GLN A 73 -13.95 2.03 -9.05
N ARG A 74 -13.71 1.42 -7.88
CA ARG A 74 -14.59 0.37 -7.33
C ARG A 74 -16.01 0.90 -7.10
N ARG A 75 -16.16 2.09 -6.50
CA ARG A 75 -17.48 2.73 -6.33
C ARG A 75 -18.17 3.01 -7.65
N LYS A 76 -17.47 3.46 -8.71
CA LYS A 76 -18.06 3.65 -10.04
C LYS A 76 -18.55 2.33 -10.66
N LYS A 77 -17.80 1.23 -10.47
CA LYS A 77 -18.21 -0.12 -10.91
C LYS A 77 -19.43 -0.62 -10.11
N MET A 78 -19.43 -0.40 -8.79
CA MET A 78 -20.51 -0.80 -7.89
C MET A 78 -21.74 0.11 -7.97
N SER A 79 -21.63 1.38 -8.39
CA SER A 79 -22.81 2.24 -8.56
C SER A 79 -23.73 1.77 -9.69
N PHE A 80 -23.22 0.98 -10.65
CA PHE A 80 -24.06 0.24 -11.60
C PHE A 80 -24.80 -0.96 -10.97
N LYS A 81 -24.40 -1.39 -9.77
CA LYS A 81 -24.92 -2.54 -9.03
C LYS A 81 -25.23 -2.10 -7.59
N ARG A 82 -26.37 -1.41 -7.40
CA ARG A 82 -26.83 -0.75 -6.15
C ARG A 82 -26.51 -1.55 -4.87
N GLU A 83 -25.33 -1.33 -4.30
CA GLU A 83 -24.97 -1.72 -2.94
C GLU A 83 -24.05 -0.63 -2.38
N LYS A 84 -24.52 0.07 -1.35
CA LYS A 84 -23.72 1.06 -0.64
C LYS A 84 -22.78 0.28 0.28
N GLU A 85 -21.48 0.39 0.05
CA GLU A 85 -20.49 -0.04 1.05
C GLU A 85 -20.58 0.90 2.25
N THR A 86 -21.45 0.56 3.20
CA THR A 86 -21.53 1.17 4.53
C THR A 86 -20.84 0.26 5.54
N GLY A 87 -19.55 0.01 5.32
CA GLY A 87 -18.68 -0.51 6.37
C GLY A 87 -18.05 0.65 7.14
N PRO A 88 -17.78 0.51 8.44
CA PRO A 88 -17.09 1.55 9.19
C PRO A 88 -15.74 1.82 8.53
N TYR A 89 -15.42 3.10 8.38
CA TYR A 89 -14.21 3.63 7.73
C TYR A 89 -12.98 3.40 8.61
N GLU A 90 -12.79 2.18 9.12
CA GLU A 90 -11.67 1.85 9.99
C GLU A 90 -10.40 1.78 9.16
N MET A 91 -9.44 2.65 9.50
CA MET A 91 -8.13 2.61 8.88
C MET A 91 -7.36 1.46 9.51
N VAL A 92 -7.03 0.44 8.72
CA VAL A 92 -6.43 -0.81 9.21
C VAL A 92 -4.91 -0.74 9.09
N ASP A 93 -4.23 -1.01 10.21
CA ASP A 93 -2.79 -1.28 10.23
C ASP A 93 -2.53 -2.69 9.68
N VAL A 94 -1.75 -2.76 8.61
CA VAL A 94 -1.30 -4.03 8.02
C VAL A 94 0.10 -4.35 8.54
N PRO A 95 0.33 -5.54 9.11
CA PRO A 95 1.66 -5.98 9.53
C PRO A 95 2.66 -5.97 8.37
N ILE A 96 3.85 -5.40 8.59
CA ILE A 96 4.93 -5.38 7.60
C ILE A 96 5.30 -6.75 7.02
N PRO A 97 5.38 -7.84 7.81
CA PRO A 97 5.69 -9.16 7.26
C PRO A 97 4.75 -9.57 6.11
N LEU A 98 3.47 -9.23 6.22
CA LEU A 98 2.48 -9.52 5.18
C LEU A 98 2.71 -8.70 3.90
N ILE A 99 3.09 -7.42 4.06
CA ILE A 99 3.43 -6.56 2.92
C ILE A 99 4.66 -7.13 2.18
N LEU A 100 5.68 -7.55 2.91
CA LEU A 100 6.89 -8.17 2.35
C LEU A 100 6.58 -9.50 1.67
N GLU A 101 5.69 -10.31 2.24
CA GLU A 101 5.22 -11.55 1.63
C GLU A 101 4.57 -11.28 0.28
N LYS A 102 3.65 -10.31 0.18
CA LYS A 102 3.01 -9.94 -1.10
C LYS A 102 4.01 -9.44 -2.14
N ILE A 103 4.98 -8.61 -1.73
CA ILE A 103 6.07 -8.18 -2.61
C ILE A 103 6.87 -9.39 -3.12
N ARG A 104 7.18 -10.35 -2.24
CA ARG A 104 7.92 -11.56 -2.60
C ARG A 104 7.13 -12.46 -3.55
N GLU A 105 5.85 -12.67 -3.31
CA GLU A 105 4.96 -13.46 -4.18
C GLU A 105 4.92 -12.88 -5.59
N ILE A 106 4.73 -11.56 -5.71
CA ILE A 106 4.64 -10.90 -7.01
C ILE A 106 5.98 -10.94 -7.76
N ASN A 107 7.10 -10.80 -7.05
CA ASN A 107 8.43 -10.94 -7.67
C ASN A 107 8.70 -12.35 -8.21
N LYS A 108 8.12 -13.41 -7.61
CA LYS A 108 8.27 -14.79 -8.12
C LYS A 108 7.44 -15.07 -9.39
N GLN A 109 6.46 -14.23 -9.70
CA GLN A 109 5.55 -14.40 -10.84
C GLN A 109 6.03 -13.67 -12.11
N GLN A 110 7.18 -12.98 -12.05
CA GLN A 110 7.81 -12.28 -13.17
C GLN A 110 8.99 -13.08 -13.71
#